data_AF-A0A7C7DIY6-F1
#
_entry.id   AF-A0A7C7DIY6-F1
#
_cell.length_a   1.000
_cell.length_b   1.000
_cell.length_c   1.000
_cell.angle_alpha   90.00
_cell.angle_beta   90.00
_cell.angle_gamma   90.00
#
_symmetry.space_group_name_H-M   'P 1'
#
loop_
_entity.id
_entity.type
_entity.pdbx_description
1 polymer ?
#
loop_
_entity_poly.entity_id
_entity_poly.type
_entity_poly.pdbx_seq_one_letter_code
_entity_poly.pdbx_strand_id
1 'polypeptide(L)'
;MIILKSRRELKIMKKAGLVAANTTRILREAIAPGVRTRDLDIIAEDYMRKSGAYPAFKGYRGFPASICTSINDQVVHGIPGDRILKEGDIISIDLGTILDGFYSDTAFTVGVGEISEEAKRLLAVTEESLWVGIRQARPGRRLGDISSAIQGYVEAHGFSVVRDFVGHGIGRQMHEEPQVPNFGVAGSGPVLKPGMTLAIEPMVNAGGYEVIVAPDNWTVFTSDGSLSAHFEHTVAITVDGPVVLTSIDEEVPRGIAVFDDYAKDKVAVKRADGSDEDSDFDDVEVRGHGPGVAYEARRGWRNKARSQTRGEIP
;
A
#
# COMPACT_ATOMS: atom_id res chain seq x y z
N MET A 1 2.07 -16.72 8.20
CA MET A 1 3.45 -16.64 8.74
C MET A 1 4.08 -15.40 8.14
N ILE A 2 4.71 -14.52 8.94
CA ILE A 2 5.34 -13.31 8.42
C ILE A 2 6.70 -13.67 7.81
N ILE A 3 6.92 -13.30 6.55
CA ILE A 3 8.13 -13.62 5.79
C ILE A 3 9.13 -12.47 5.92
N LEU A 4 10.34 -12.76 6.39
CA LEU A 4 11.45 -11.82 6.46
C LEU A 4 12.29 -11.90 5.19
N LYS A 5 12.45 -10.77 4.51
CA LYS A 5 13.16 -10.65 3.24
C LYS A 5 14.65 -10.49 3.51
N SER A 6 15.44 -11.20 2.72
CA SER A 6 16.89 -11.01 2.67
C SER A 6 17.24 -9.64 2.09
N ARG A 7 18.48 -9.17 2.33
CA ARG A 7 19.00 -7.94 1.70
C ARG A 7 18.89 -7.97 0.17
N ARG A 8 19.13 -9.13 -0.45
CA ARG A 8 19.01 -9.31 -1.91
C ARG A 8 17.57 -9.10 -2.37
N GLU A 9 16.60 -9.65 -1.65
CA GLU A 9 15.18 -9.49 -1.98
C GLU A 9 14.72 -8.04 -1.76
N LEU A 10 15.17 -7.37 -0.70
CA LEU A 10 14.89 -5.95 -0.48
C LEU A 10 15.44 -5.05 -1.61
N LYS A 11 16.62 -5.39 -2.18
CA LYS A 11 17.17 -4.67 -3.34
C LYS A 11 16.27 -4.81 -4.58
N ILE A 12 15.71 -6.00 -4.80
CA ILE A 12 14.75 -6.22 -5.90
C ILE A 12 13.46 -5.43 -5.65
N MET A 13 12.93 -5.49 -4.43
CA MET A 13 11.74 -4.73 -4.05
C MET A 13 11.95 -3.21 -4.17
N LYS A 14 13.13 -2.67 -3.85
CA LYS A 14 13.46 -1.26 -4.11
C LYS A 14 13.44 -0.94 -5.60
N LYS A 15 13.96 -1.83 -6.47
CA LYS A 15 13.87 -1.63 -7.93
C LYS A 15 12.42 -1.62 -8.42
N ALA A 16 11.60 -2.57 -7.95
CA ALA A 16 10.16 -2.58 -8.23
C ALA A 16 9.50 -1.27 -7.78
N GLY A 17 9.79 -0.86 -6.54
CA GLY A 17 9.24 0.36 -5.95
C GLY A 17 9.69 1.64 -6.62
N LEU A 18 10.90 1.70 -7.20
CA LEU A 18 11.33 2.83 -8.03
C LEU A 18 10.55 2.92 -9.35
N VAL A 19 10.15 1.79 -9.94
CA VAL A 19 9.24 1.81 -11.10
C VAL A 19 7.89 2.39 -10.67
N ALA A 20 7.33 1.92 -9.55
CA ALA A 20 6.07 2.45 -8.99
C ALA A 20 6.13 3.96 -8.68
N ALA A 21 7.23 4.42 -8.06
CA ALA A 21 7.46 5.83 -7.73
C ALA A 21 7.54 6.71 -8.98
N ASN A 22 8.26 6.26 -10.02
CA ASN A 22 8.33 6.99 -11.27
C ASN A 22 7.00 6.99 -12.03
N THR A 23 6.24 5.89 -12.02
CA THR A 23 4.87 5.88 -12.55
C THR A 23 4.01 6.93 -11.83
N THR A 24 4.10 7.00 -10.50
CA THR A 24 3.38 8.00 -9.70
C THR A 24 3.68 9.42 -10.15
N ARG A 25 4.96 9.77 -10.39
CA ARG A 25 5.33 11.10 -10.89
C ARG A 25 4.71 11.42 -12.25
N ILE A 26 4.79 10.48 -13.19
CA ILE A 26 4.19 10.64 -14.52
C ILE A 26 2.68 10.86 -14.41
N LEU A 27 2.00 10.10 -13.54
CA LEU A 27 0.57 10.24 -13.35
C LEU A 27 0.19 11.57 -12.68
N ARG A 28 0.97 12.05 -11.70
CA ARG A 28 0.77 13.37 -11.10
C ARG A 28 0.84 14.49 -12.13
N GLU A 29 1.76 14.40 -13.10
CA GLU A 29 1.87 15.36 -14.20
C GLU A 29 0.72 15.24 -15.22
N ALA A 30 0.18 14.03 -15.41
CA ALA A 30 -0.90 13.77 -16.35
C ALA A 30 -2.30 14.10 -15.80
N ILE A 31 -2.47 14.21 -14.48
CA ILE A 31 -3.76 14.50 -13.85
C ILE A 31 -4.14 15.97 -14.05
N ALA A 32 -5.21 16.21 -14.81
CA ALA A 32 -5.76 17.53 -15.07
C ALA A 32 -7.27 17.45 -15.39
N PRO A 33 -8.01 18.57 -15.27
CA PRO A 33 -9.39 18.63 -15.74
C PRO A 33 -9.52 18.18 -17.20
N GLY A 34 -10.54 17.36 -17.49
CA GLY A 34 -10.79 16.83 -18.84
C GLY A 34 -10.10 15.51 -19.16
N VAL A 35 -9.18 15.03 -18.32
CA VAL A 35 -8.52 13.72 -18.49
C VAL A 35 -9.46 12.59 -18.10
N ARG A 36 -9.47 11.48 -18.87
CA ARG A 36 -10.21 10.27 -18.49
C ARG A 36 -9.35 9.37 -17.61
N THR A 37 -9.98 8.74 -16.63
CA THR A 37 -9.31 7.74 -15.77
C THR A 37 -8.70 6.58 -16.56
N ARG A 38 -9.35 6.12 -17.65
CA ARG A 38 -8.76 5.13 -18.57
C ARG A 38 -7.45 5.60 -19.23
N ASP A 39 -7.34 6.89 -19.55
CA ASP A 39 -6.12 7.40 -20.19
C ASP A 39 -4.94 7.36 -19.19
N LEU A 40 -5.20 7.60 -17.90
CA LEU A 40 -4.21 7.42 -16.82
C LEU A 40 -3.78 5.95 -16.67
N ASP A 41 -4.72 5.01 -16.73
CA ASP A 41 -4.42 3.56 -16.68
C ASP A 41 -3.50 3.12 -17.82
N ILE A 42 -3.75 3.63 -19.03
CA ILE A 42 -2.92 3.35 -20.21
C ILE A 42 -1.50 3.91 -20.03
N ILE A 43 -1.37 5.15 -19.55
CA ILE A 43 -0.07 5.78 -19.28
C ILE A 43 0.73 4.97 -18.25
N ALA A 44 0.06 4.54 -17.17
CA ALA A 44 0.67 3.76 -16.10
C ALA A 44 1.18 2.41 -16.62
N GLU A 45 0.34 1.66 -17.33
CA GLU A 45 0.70 0.34 -17.85
C GLU A 45 1.85 0.40 -18.85
N ASP A 46 1.82 1.37 -19.76
CA ASP A 46 2.87 1.57 -20.75
C ASP A 46 4.23 1.83 -20.09
N TYR A 47 4.29 2.73 -19.10
CA TYR A 47 5.54 3.03 -18.39
C TYR A 47 6.05 1.84 -17.57
N MET A 48 5.17 1.15 -16.82
CA MET A 48 5.57 -0.02 -16.04
C MET A 48 6.20 -1.09 -16.92
N ARG A 49 5.55 -1.42 -18.06
CA ARG A 49 6.05 -2.42 -19.01
C ARG A 49 7.35 -2.01 -19.68
N LYS A 50 7.49 -0.74 -20.09
CA LYS A 50 8.75 -0.21 -20.65
C LYS A 50 9.90 -0.26 -19.64
N SER A 51 9.58 -0.18 -18.36
CA SER A 51 10.54 -0.28 -17.26
C SER A 51 10.85 -1.73 -16.84
N GLY A 52 10.33 -2.72 -17.58
CA GLY A 52 10.54 -4.15 -17.31
C GLY A 52 9.67 -4.74 -16.20
N ALA A 53 8.71 -3.97 -15.67
CA ALA A 53 7.78 -4.42 -14.64
C ALA A 53 6.39 -4.74 -15.22
N TYR A 54 5.59 -5.48 -14.47
CA TYR A 54 4.19 -5.77 -14.80
C TYR A 54 3.25 -5.06 -13.83
N PRO A 55 2.05 -4.61 -14.27
CA PRO A 55 1.06 -4.06 -13.36
C PRO A 55 0.54 -5.16 -12.43
N ALA A 56 0.64 -4.96 -11.12
CA ALA A 56 0.29 -5.97 -10.14
C ALA A 56 -1.22 -6.24 -10.05
N PHE A 57 -2.03 -5.23 -10.33
CA PHE A 57 -3.48 -5.29 -10.15
C PHE A 57 -4.21 -5.92 -11.33
N LYS A 58 -3.63 -5.86 -12.53
CA LYS A 58 -4.31 -6.34 -13.74
C LYS A 58 -4.50 -7.85 -13.71
N GLY A 59 -5.75 -8.27 -13.60
CA GLY A 59 -6.17 -9.66 -13.45
C GLY A 59 -6.13 -10.17 -12.01
N TYR A 60 -5.68 -9.37 -11.04
CA TYR A 60 -5.63 -9.77 -9.63
C TYR A 60 -7.05 -10.02 -9.11
N ARG A 61 -7.37 -11.29 -8.82
CA ARG A 61 -8.73 -11.74 -8.44
C ARG A 61 -9.84 -11.26 -9.40
N GLY A 62 -9.49 -11.02 -10.67
CA GLY A 62 -10.41 -10.53 -11.69
C GLY A 62 -10.52 -9.01 -11.82
N PHE A 63 -9.68 -8.21 -11.15
CA PHE A 63 -9.63 -6.77 -11.35
C PHE A 63 -9.20 -6.44 -12.80
N PRO A 64 -9.90 -5.51 -13.50
CA PRO A 64 -9.76 -5.39 -14.95
C PRO A 64 -8.63 -4.45 -15.42
N ALA A 65 -8.11 -3.60 -14.55
CA ALA A 65 -7.20 -2.50 -14.90
C ALA A 65 -5.81 -2.62 -14.25
N SER A 66 -4.88 -1.76 -14.64
CA SER A 66 -3.49 -1.74 -14.15
C SER A 66 -3.32 -0.89 -12.89
N ILE A 67 -4.17 0.13 -12.71
CA ILE A 67 -4.23 0.99 -11.53
C ILE A 67 -5.67 1.08 -11.00
N CYS A 68 -5.82 1.50 -9.76
CA CYS A 68 -7.10 1.96 -9.21
C CYS A 68 -7.19 3.49 -9.32
N THR A 69 -8.36 4.02 -9.66
CA THR A 69 -8.64 5.46 -9.73
C THR A 69 -9.89 5.76 -8.92
N SER A 70 -9.72 6.28 -7.70
CA SER A 70 -10.82 6.53 -6.76
C SER A 70 -11.03 8.04 -6.63
N ILE A 71 -12.16 8.55 -7.10
CA ILE A 71 -12.47 9.99 -7.13
C ILE A 71 -13.42 10.37 -5.99
N ASN A 72 -13.11 11.46 -5.29
CA ASN A 72 -13.95 12.10 -4.26
C ASN A 72 -14.35 11.19 -3.09
N ASP A 73 -15.57 10.65 -3.12
CA ASP A 73 -16.15 9.77 -2.09
C ASP A 73 -15.77 8.29 -2.28
N GLN A 74 -15.05 7.97 -3.36
CA GLN A 74 -14.45 6.66 -3.55
C GLN A 74 -13.18 6.53 -2.69
N VAL A 75 -13.21 5.60 -1.76
CA VAL A 75 -12.13 5.32 -0.80
C VAL A 75 -10.96 4.61 -1.50
N VAL A 76 -11.24 3.46 -2.11
CA VAL A 76 -10.25 2.59 -2.78
C VAL A 76 -10.90 1.78 -3.90
N HIS A 77 -10.04 1.16 -4.73
CA HIS A 77 -10.40 0.18 -5.76
C HIS A 77 -11.37 0.68 -6.85
N GLY A 78 -11.44 2.01 -7.06
CA GLY A 78 -12.18 2.56 -8.21
C GLY A 78 -11.61 2.03 -9.52
N ILE A 79 -12.47 1.50 -10.39
CA ILE A 79 -12.06 0.95 -11.68
C ILE A 79 -11.92 2.08 -12.71
N PRO A 80 -10.74 2.27 -13.34
CA PRO A 80 -10.56 3.23 -14.43
C PRO A 80 -11.51 2.97 -15.60
N GLY A 81 -12.05 4.04 -16.18
CA GLY A 81 -13.04 3.95 -17.26
C GLY A 81 -13.25 5.27 -17.99
N ASP A 82 -14.49 5.52 -18.41
CA ASP A 82 -14.84 6.71 -19.20
C ASP A 82 -15.09 7.95 -18.32
N ARG A 83 -14.90 7.84 -17.00
CA ARG A 83 -15.01 8.96 -16.07
C ARG A 83 -13.95 10.00 -16.38
N ILE A 84 -14.41 11.22 -16.69
CA ILE A 84 -13.60 12.41 -16.94
C ILE A 84 -13.43 13.18 -15.62
N LEU A 85 -12.19 13.54 -15.30
CA LEU A 85 -11.83 14.37 -14.16
C LEU A 85 -12.33 15.80 -14.34
N LYS A 86 -12.83 16.40 -13.26
CA LYS A 86 -13.36 17.76 -13.25
C LYS A 86 -12.54 18.65 -12.33
N GLU A 87 -12.51 19.94 -12.64
CA GLU A 87 -12.01 20.96 -11.73
C GLU A 87 -12.65 20.80 -10.34
N GLY A 88 -11.82 20.75 -9.29
CA GLY A 88 -12.26 20.59 -7.91
C GLY A 88 -12.40 19.14 -7.43
N ASP A 89 -12.27 18.13 -8.30
CA ASP A 89 -12.19 16.73 -7.87
C ASP A 89 -10.89 16.49 -7.09
N ILE A 90 -10.91 15.52 -6.17
CA ILE A 90 -9.70 14.82 -5.72
C ILE A 90 -9.69 13.42 -6.30
N ILE A 91 -8.51 12.92 -6.63
CA ILE A 91 -8.32 11.56 -7.13
C ILE A 91 -7.20 10.86 -6.38
N SER A 92 -7.52 9.70 -5.82
CA SER A 92 -6.57 8.71 -5.33
C SER A 92 -6.18 7.79 -6.49
N ILE A 93 -4.89 7.69 -6.76
CA ILE A 93 -4.30 6.68 -7.62
C ILE A 93 -3.60 5.67 -6.74
N ASP A 94 -3.88 4.40 -6.98
CA ASP A 94 -3.24 3.28 -6.30
C ASP A 94 -2.71 2.32 -7.37
N LEU A 95 -1.46 1.90 -7.24
CA LEU A 95 -0.76 1.11 -8.23
C LEU A 95 0.34 0.23 -7.60
N GLY A 96 0.34 -1.03 -8.02
CA GLY A 96 1.43 -1.96 -7.72
C GLY A 96 2.22 -2.39 -8.95
N THR A 97 3.50 -2.72 -8.76
CA THR A 97 4.36 -3.28 -9.82
C THR A 97 4.96 -4.62 -9.41
N ILE A 98 5.17 -5.50 -10.40
CA ILE A 98 5.88 -6.77 -10.25
C ILE A 98 7.17 -6.70 -11.06
N LEU A 99 8.32 -6.84 -10.38
CA LEU A 99 9.64 -6.92 -11.01
C LEU A 99 10.43 -8.07 -10.39
N ASP A 100 11.03 -8.93 -11.23
CA ASP A 100 11.80 -10.12 -10.82
C ASP A 100 11.08 -10.99 -9.76
N GLY A 101 9.74 -11.08 -9.86
CA GLY A 101 8.89 -11.88 -8.97
C GLY A 101 8.59 -11.23 -7.61
N PHE A 102 8.91 -9.95 -7.43
CA PHE A 102 8.59 -9.17 -6.24
C PHE A 102 7.61 -8.04 -6.54
N TYR A 103 6.69 -7.84 -5.61
CA TYR A 103 5.68 -6.81 -5.63
C TYR A 103 6.17 -5.55 -4.92
N SER A 104 5.71 -4.41 -5.41
CA SER A 104 5.70 -3.13 -4.70
C SER A 104 4.32 -2.52 -4.84
N ASP A 105 3.95 -1.68 -3.87
CA ASP A 105 2.64 -1.04 -3.82
C ASP A 105 2.72 0.38 -3.26
N THR A 106 1.94 1.27 -3.85
CA THR A 106 1.91 2.68 -3.47
C THR A 106 0.66 3.38 -4.00
N ALA A 107 0.20 4.34 -3.23
CA ALA A 107 -0.93 5.17 -3.55
C ALA A 107 -0.69 6.62 -3.18
N PHE A 108 -1.36 7.51 -3.89
CA PHE A 108 -1.36 8.93 -3.59
C PHE A 108 -2.68 9.58 -3.97
N THR A 109 -3.02 10.66 -3.27
CA THR A 109 -4.15 11.52 -3.63
C THR A 109 -3.67 12.90 -4.08
N VAL A 110 -4.25 13.43 -5.15
CA VAL A 110 -4.04 14.81 -5.61
C VAL A 110 -5.36 15.51 -5.93
N GLY A 111 -5.34 16.84 -5.89
CA GLY A 111 -6.41 17.65 -6.44
C GLY A 111 -6.34 17.78 -7.95
N VAL A 112 -7.51 17.87 -8.59
CA VAL A 112 -7.67 18.15 -10.02
C VAL A 112 -7.97 19.64 -10.19
N GLY A 113 -6.95 20.41 -10.59
CA GLY A 113 -7.05 21.87 -10.59
C GLY A 113 -7.13 22.44 -9.17
N GLU A 114 -7.90 23.50 -8.98
CA GLU A 114 -8.15 24.11 -7.68
C GLU A 114 -9.22 23.34 -6.89
N ILE A 115 -8.83 22.86 -5.70
CA ILE A 115 -9.69 22.09 -4.79
C ILE A 115 -10.10 22.90 -3.56
N SER A 116 -11.14 22.44 -2.86
CA SER A 116 -11.62 23.10 -1.64
C SER A 116 -10.59 23.07 -0.49
N GLU A 117 -10.71 23.98 0.46
CA GLU A 117 -9.85 24.00 1.65
C GLU A 117 -10.01 22.73 2.52
N GLU A 118 -11.22 22.16 2.55
CA GLU A 118 -11.46 20.87 3.20
C GLU A 118 -10.68 19.74 2.52
N ALA A 119 -10.72 19.67 1.19
CA ALA A 119 -9.95 18.70 0.41
C ALA A 119 -8.44 18.87 0.63
N LYS A 120 -7.94 20.12 0.60
CA LYS A 120 -6.52 20.40 0.90
C LYS A 120 -6.12 19.89 2.29
N ARG A 121 -6.96 20.14 3.30
CA ARG A 121 -6.72 19.68 4.68
C ARG A 121 -6.78 18.15 4.76
N LEU A 122 -7.74 17.52 4.09
CA LEU A 122 -7.87 16.06 4.04
C LEU A 122 -6.60 15.43 3.46
N LEU A 123 -6.17 15.85 2.26
CA LEU A 123 -4.97 15.34 1.61
C LEU A 123 -3.72 15.48 2.49
N ALA A 124 -3.52 16.67 3.07
CA ALA A 124 -2.36 16.94 3.94
C ALA A 124 -2.37 16.08 5.21
N VAL A 125 -3.54 15.88 5.83
CA VAL A 125 -3.66 15.04 7.04
C VAL A 125 -3.43 13.58 6.70
N THR A 126 -3.99 13.08 5.60
CA THR A 126 -3.81 11.69 5.18
C THR A 126 -2.33 11.40 4.88
N GLU A 127 -1.66 12.27 4.12
CA GLU A 127 -0.25 12.11 3.80
C GLU A 127 0.64 12.20 5.05
N GLU A 128 0.44 13.18 5.94
CA GLU A 128 1.25 13.25 7.16
C GLU A 128 0.95 12.08 8.12
N SER A 129 -0.28 11.56 8.14
CA SER A 129 -0.60 10.38 8.94
C SER A 129 0.20 9.15 8.51
N LEU A 130 0.40 8.95 7.19
CA LEU A 130 1.27 7.91 6.66
C LEU A 130 2.68 8.09 7.21
N TRP A 131 3.24 9.29 7.13
CA TRP A 131 4.59 9.57 7.62
C TRP A 131 4.72 9.39 9.13
N VAL A 132 3.73 9.80 9.92
CA VAL A 132 3.66 9.57 11.36
C VAL A 132 3.69 8.07 11.68
N GLY A 133 2.92 7.26 10.94
CA GLY A 133 2.92 5.80 11.04
C GLY A 133 4.27 5.18 10.67
N ILE A 134 4.83 5.55 9.51
CA ILE A 134 6.12 5.05 9.02
C ILE A 134 7.23 5.29 10.05
N ARG A 135 7.28 6.46 10.71
CA ARG A 135 8.28 6.75 11.76
C ARG A 135 8.23 5.76 12.94
N GLN A 136 7.09 5.12 13.20
CA GLN A 136 6.95 4.07 14.23
C GLN A 136 7.37 2.68 13.74
N ALA A 137 7.55 2.46 12.44
CA ALA A 137 7.91 1.16 11.85
C ALA A 137 9.40 0.81 12.07
N ARG A 138 9.82 0.74 13.33
CA ARG A 138 11.20 0.48 13.76
C ARG A 138 11.34 -0.93 14.34
N PRO A 139 12.52 -1.57 14.22
CA PRO A 139 12.76 -2.89 14.79
C PRO A 139 12.52 -2.89 16.30
N GLY A 140 11.87 -3.95 16.80
CA GLY A 140 11.56 -4.13 18.22
C GLY A 140 10.26 -3.45 18.69
N ARG A 141 9.73 -2.47 17.94
CA ARG A 141 8.37 -1.94 18.15
C ARG A 141 7.32 -2.96 17.72
N ARG A 142 6.05 -2.65 17.96
CA ARG A 142 4.94 -3.50 17.55
C ARG A 142 4.09 -2.84 16.49
N LEU A 143 3.42 -3.65 15.67
CA LEU A 143 2.58 -3.16 14.58
C LEU A 143 1.51 -2.16 15.07
N GLY A 144 0.91 -2.40 16.23
CA GLY A 144 -0.07 -1.49 16.81
C GLY A 144 0.48 -0.10 17.15
N ASP A 145 1.80 0.08 17.24
CA ASP A 145 2.42 1.41 17.37
C ASP A 145 2.26 2.22 16.08
N ILE A 146 2.33 1.58 14.90
CA ILE A 146 2.06 2.21 13.60
C ILE A 146 0.58 2.60 13.55
N SER A 147 -0.30 1.63 13.81
CA SER A 147 -1.76 1.79 13.75
C SER A 147 -2.27 2.90 14.67
N SER A 148 -1.81 2.90 15.93
CA SER A 148 -2.24 3.89 16.93
C SER A 148 -1.73 5.30 16.60
N ALA A 149 -0.54 5.42 16.00
CA ALA A 149 0.02 6.71 15.61
C ALA A 149 -0.74 7.33 14.42
N ILE A 150 -1.09 6.52 13.42
CA ILE A 150 -1.92 6.95 12.27
C ILE A 150 -3.29 7.42 12.78
N GLN A 151 -4.01 6.57 13.51
CA GLN A 151 -5.33 6.90 14.04
C GLN A 151 -5.31 8.14 14.93
N GLY A 152 -4.38 8.22 15.88
CA GLY A 152 -4.28 9.35 16.78
C GLY A 152 -4.04 10.67 16.04
N TYR A 153 -3.23 10.65 14.97
CA TYR A 153 -3.01 11.83 14.14
C TYR A 153 -4.27 12.22 13.36
N VAL A 154 -4.91 11.27 12.68
CA VAL A 154 -6.11 11.52 11.86
C VAL A 154 -7.28 12.05 12.70
N GLU A 155 -7.59 11.37 13.80
CA GLU A 155 -8.73 11.73 14.66
C GLU A 155 -8.50 13.08 15.37
N ALA A 156 -7.26 13.42 15.73
CA ALA A 156 -6.92 14.73 16.30
C ALA A 156 -7.17 15.91 15.33
N HIS A 157 -7.20 15.64 14.02
CA HIS A 157 -7.49 16.64 12.99
C HIS A 157 -8.96 16.63 12.52
N GLY A 158 -9.83 15.87 13.20
CA GLY A 158 -11.27 15.86 12.94
C GLY A 158 -11.69 15.04 11.73
N PHE A 159 -10.86 14.09 11.30
CA PHE A 159 -11.18 13.12 10.24
C PHE A 159 -11.26 11.71 10.82
N SER A 160 -11.68 10.73 10.01
CA SER A 160 -11.84 9.35 10.46
C SER A 160 -11.02 8.36 9.61
N VAL A 161 -10.65 7.24 10.23
CA VAL A 161 -9.88 6.17 9.58
C VAL A 161 -10.80 5.02 9.20
N VAL A 162 -10.79 4.63 7.92
CA VAL A 162 -11.53 3.46 7.42
C VAL A 162 -11.08 2.19 8.12
N ARG A 163 -12.05 1.32 8.48
CA ARG A 163 -11.79 0.13 9.31
C ARG A 163 -11.92 -1.22 8.60
N ASP A 164 -12.61 -1.24 7.47
CA ASP A 164 -12.89 -2.45 6.69
C ASP A 164 -11.74 -2.83 5.74
N PHE A 165 -10.83 -1.89 5.48
CA PHE A 165 -9.65 -2.04 4.63
C PHE A 165 -8.41 -1.63 5.42
N VAL A 166 -7.32 -2.38 5.23
CA VAL A 166 -6.10 -2.29 6.03
C VAL A 166 -4.90 -2.62 5.16
N GLY A 167 -3.74 -2.10 5.56
CA GLY A 167 -2.47 -2.49 4.97
C GLY A 167 -2.12 -3.95 5.16
N HIS A 168 -1.00 -4.34 4.59
CA HIS A 168 -0.62 -5.74 4.52
C HIS A 168 0.89 -5.95 4.48
N GLY A 169 1.33 -7.17 4.76
CA GLY A 169 2.65 -7.59 4.36
C GLY A 169 2.72 -7.63 2.83
N ILE A 170 3.88 -7.38 2.25
CA ILE A 170 4.06 -7.43 0.79
C ILE A 170 5.42 -8.03 0.45
N GLY A 171 5.52 -8.75 -0.66
CA GLY A 171 6.77 -9.42 -1.02
C GLY A 171 6.69 -10.16 -2.34
N ARG A 172 6.66 -11.50 -2.28
CA ARG A 172 6.44 -12.35 -3.46
C ARG A 172 4.96 -12.49 -3.80
N GLN A 173 4.08 -12.08 -2.90
CA GLN A 173 2.66 -11.93 -3.15
C GLN A 173 2.25 -10.48 -2.90
N MET A 174 1.19 -10.06 -3.59
CA MET A 174 0.55 -8.76 -3.41
C MET A 174 0.20 -8.52 -1.94
N HIS A 175 -0.53 -9.48 -1.35
CA HIS A 175 -0.95 -9.45 0.04
C HIS A 175 -0.34 -10.64 0.79
N GLU A 176 0.53 -10.35 1.75
CA GLU A 176 1.14 -11.26 2.71
C GLU A 176 0.77 -10.88 4.15
N GLU A 177 1.08 -11.73 5.12
CA GLU A 177 0.97 -11.38 6.54
C GLU A 177 2.08 -10.41 6.97
N PRO A 178 1.83 -9.52 7.95
CA PRO A 178 0.59 -9.35 8.70
C PRO A 178 -0.37 -8.35 8.02
N GLN A 179 -1.65 -8.38 8.37
CA GLN A 179 -2.49 -7.18 8.18
C GLN A 179 -1.95 -6.01 9.01
N VAL A 180 -2.06 -4.80 8.46
CA VAL A 180 -1.57 -3.54 9.04
C VAL A 180 -2.74 -2.55 9.14
N PRO A 181 -3.59 -2.66 10.18
CA PRO A 181 -4.66 -1.70 10.39
C PRO A 181 -4.12 -0.28 10.57
N ASN A 182 -4.85 0.71 10.07
CA ASN A 182 -4.56 2.13 10.29
C ASN A 182 -5.15 2.66 11.62
N PHE A 183 -5.71 1.75 12.42
CA PHE A 183 -6.35 1.98 13.71
C PHE A 183 -5.97 0.89 14.70
N GLY A 184 -5.88 1.21 15.99
CA GLY A 184 -5.57 0.21 17.00
C GLY A 184 -4.89 0.77 18.24
N VAL A 185 -4.40 -0.15 19.06
CA VAL A 185 -3.81 0.15 20.37
C VAL A 185 -2.28 0.03 20.27
N ALA A 186 -1.58 1.06 20.75
CA ALA A 186 -0.12 1.04 20.86
C ALA A 186 0.37 -0.18 21.68
N GLY A 187 1.51 -0.75 21.28
CA GLY A 187 2.07 -1.93 21.92
C GLY A 187 1.32 -3.25 21.64
N SER A 188 0.37 -3.28 20.70
CA SER A 188 -0.34 -4.50 20.29
C SER A 188 0.18 -5.08 18.96
N GLY A 189 -0.23 -6.30 18.62
CA GLY A 189 0.15 -6.95 17.36
C GLY A 189 1.58 -7.51 17.33
N PRO A 190 2.04 -8.00 16.16
CA PRO A 190 3.36 -8.61 16.01
C PRO A 190 4.49 -7.62 16.27
N VAL A 191 5.62 -8.14 16.76
CA VAL A 191 6.86 -7.37 16.89
C VAL A 191 7.47 -7.18 15.51
N LEU A 192 7.80 -5.94 15.19
CA LEU A 192 8.45 -5.52 13.96
C LEU A 192 9.91 -5.99 13.95
N LYS A 193 10.32 -6.67 12.88
CA LYS A 193 11.65 -7.24 12.75
C LYS A 193 12.31 -6.81 11.43
N PRO A 194 13.65 -6.66 11.41
CA PRO A 194 14.38 -6.46 10.16
C PRO A 194 14.00 -7.49 9.10
N GLY A 195 13.80 -7.05 7.87
CA GLY A 195 13.35 -7.86 6.74
C GLY A 195 11.82 -7.93 6.59
N MET A 196 11.02 -7.46 7.55
CA MET A 196 9.59 -7.28 7.31
C MET A 196 9.36 -6.17 6.28
N THR A 197 8.39 -6.37 5.41
CA THR A 197 7.98 -5.42 4.37
C THR A 197 6.48 -5.25 4.43
N LEU A 198 6.04 -4.01 4.56
CA LEU A 198 4.65 -3.64 4.84
C LEU A 198 4.17 -2.58 3.84
N ALA A 199 3.00 -2.78 3.27
CA ALA A 199 2.15 -1.73 2.73
C ALA A 199 1.49 -1.00 3.91
N ILE A 200 1.84 0.28 4.10
CA ILE A 200 1.20 1.15 5.09
C ILE A 200 0.37 2.15 4.31
N GLU A 201 -0.95 2.09 4.45
CA GLU A 201 -1.92 2.67 3.51
C GLU A 201 -3.11 3.34 4.24
N PRO A 202 -2.92 4.48 4.92
CA PRO A 202 -4.04 5.21 5.51
C PRO A 202 -5.06 5.64 4.46
N MET A 203 -6.28 5.13 4.66
CA MET A 203 -7.50 5.58 4.02
C MET A 203 -8.30 6.43 5.03
N VAL A 204 -8.47 7.71 4.70
CA VAL A 204 -9.03 8.70 5.63
C VAL A 204 -10.23 9.37 5.00
N ASN A 205 -11.34 9.38 5.73
CA ASN A 205 -12.59 10.00 5.31
C ASN A 205 -12.76 11.35 6.01
N ALA A 206 -13.34 12.31 5.28
CA ALA A 206 -13.75 13.59 5.84
C ALA A 206 -14.92 13.45 6.85
N GLY A 207 -15.79 12.46 6.61
CA GLY A 207 -16.95 12.13 7.45
C GLY A 207 -16.71 10.89 8.33
N GLY A 208 -17.70 10.00 8.39
CA GLY A 208 -17.64 8.73 9.13
C GLY A 208 -16.66 7.71 8.53
N TYR A 209 -16.28 6.70 9.32
CA TYR A 209 -15.31 5.67 8.88
C TYR A 209 -15.95 4.57 8.05
N GLU A 210 -17.29 4.50 8.04
CA GLU A 210 -18.07 3.44 7.43
C GLU A 210 -18.01 3.50 5.91
N VAL A 211 -17.90 2.34 5.27
CA VAL A 211 -17.81 2.22 3.81
C VAL A 211 -18.82 1.25 3.22
N ILE A 212 -19.12 1.41 1.93
CA ILE A 212 -19.99 0.54 1.15
C ILE A 212 -19.26 0.08 -0.12
N VAL A 213 -19.28 -1.23 -0.39
CA VAL A 213 -18.76 -1.79 -1.63
C VAL A 213 -19.83 -1.70 -2.73
N ALA A 214 -19.43 -1.20 -3.90
CA ALA A 214 -20.31 -1.02 -5.04
C ALA A 214 -20.71 -2.35 -5.71
N PRO A 215 -21.77 -2.37 -6.55
CA PRO A 215 -22.20 -3.56 -7.28
C PRO A 215 -21.17 -4.15 -8.25
N ASP A 216 -20.14 -3.38 -8.62
CA ASP A 216 -19.00 -3.89 -9.40
C ASP A 216 -18.08 -4.84 -8.60
N ASN A 217 -18.30 -4.95 -7.28
CA ASN A 217 -17.55 -5.72 -6.29
C ASN A 217 -16.13 -5.21 -6.01
N TRP A 218 -15.80 -4.00 -6.47
CA TRP A 218 -14.48 -3.42 -6.33
C TRP A 218 -14.55 -2.06 -5.66
N THR A 219 -15.24 -1.10 -6.30
CA THR A 219 -15.21 0.30 -5.88
C THR A 219 -15.79 0.44 -4.47
N VAL A 220 -15.03 1.04 -3.57
CA VAL A 220 -15.44 1.29 -2.18
C VAL A 220 -15.79 2.76 -2.02
N PHE A 221 -16.96 3.05 -1.48
CA PHE A 221 -17.43 4.41 -1.22
C PHE A 221 -17.52 4.70 0.27
N THR A 222 -17.35 5.96 0.67
CA THR A 222 -17.77 6.42 1.99
C THR A 222 -19.28 6.26 2.11
N SER A 223 -19.77 5.86 3.29
CA SER A 223 -21.20 5.59 3.46
C SER A 223 -22.06 6.85 3.48
N ASP A 224 -21.47 7.99 3.82
CA ASP A 224 -22.14 9.28 3.93
C ASP A 224 -21.91 10.21 2.73
N GLY A 225 -21.14 9.77 1.72
CA GLY A 225 -20.81 10.54 0.52
C GLY A 225 -19.76 11.64 0.75
N SER A 226 -19.09 11.64 1.91
CA SER A 226 -17.98 12.55 2.19
C SER A 226 -16.73 12.20 1.38
N LEU A 227 -15.83 13.16 1.22
CA LEU A 227 -14.54 12.94 0.58
C LEU A 227 -13.70 11.90 1.32
N SER A 228 -12.88 11.16 0.57
CA SER A 228 -11.84 10.26 1.07
C SER A 228 -10.52 10.51 0.37
N ALA A 229 -9.42 10.30 1.08
CA ALA A 229 -8.07 10.32 0.53
C ALA A 229 -7.30 9.07 0.96
N HIS A 230 -6.42 8.60 0.08
CA HIS A 230 -5.58 7.42 0.24
C HIS A 230 -4.13 7.76 -0.10
N PHE A 231 -3.21 7.43 0.80
CA PHE A 231 -1.77 7.48 0.57
C PHE A 231 -1.16 6.18 1.05
N GLU A 232 -0.14 5.70 0.37
CA GLU A 232 0.52 4.45 0.73
C GLU A 232 1.99 4.45 0.33
N HIS A 233 2.80 3.81 1.19
CA HIS A 233 4.10 3.30 0.80
C HIS A 233 4.34 1.84 1.20
N THR A 234 5.06 1.13 0.33
CA THR A 234 5.79 -0.09 0.71
C THR A 234 7.03 0.27 1.51
N VAL A 235 7.11 -0.21 2.75
CA VAL A 235 8.17 0.08 3.71
C VAL A 235 8.88 -1.20 4.13
N ALA A 236 10.21 -1.21 4.02
CA ALA A 236 11.05 -2.23 4.61
C ALA A 236 11.47 -1.81 6.03
N ILE A 237 11.33 -2.72 6.98
CA ILE A 237 11.89 -2.56 8.32
C ILE A 237 13.32 -3.07 8.25
N THR A 238 14.29 -2.22 8.54
CA THR A 238 15.71 -2.57 8.58
C THR A 238 16.24 -2.52 10.02
N VAL A 239 17.54 -2.74 10.19
CA VAL A 239 18.19 -2.63 11.50
C VAL A 239 18.26 -1.18 12.00
N ASP A 240 18.33 -0.21 11.08
CA ASP A 240 18.45 1.23 11.39
C ASP A 240 17.10 1.95 11.44
N GLY A 241 16.05 1.32 10.92
CA GLY A 241 14.69 1.86 10.95
C GLY A 241 13.88 1.53 9.69
N PRO A 242 12.81 2.27 9.43
CA PRO A 242 12.03 2.12 8.21
C PRO A 242 12.79 2.69 7.00
N VAL A 243 12.71 2.00 5.88
CA VAL A 243 13.16 2.45 4.55
C VAL A 243 11.99 2.38 3.59
N VAL A 244 11.69 3.48 2.91
CA VAL A 244 10.62 3.55 1.91
C VAL A 244 11.12 3.00 0.57
N LEU A 245 10.44 1.96 0.07
CA LEU A 245 10.82 1.31 -1.19
C LEU A 245 10.14 1.97 -2.39
N THR A 246 8.98 2.61 -2.22
CA THR A 246 8.17 3.23 -3.28
C THR A 246 8.27 4.75 -3.31
N SER A 247 9.45 5.28 -2.97
CA SER A 247 9.75 6.71 -3.08
C SER A 247 11.15 6.90 -3.68
N ILE A 248 11.33 8.03 -4.37
CA ILE A 248 12.64 8.51 -4.77
C ILE A 248 13.30 9.14 -3.54
N ASP A 249 14.56 8.84 -3.31
CA ASP A 249 15.22 9.13 -2.03
C ASP A 249 15.20 10.62 -1.66
N GLU A 250 15.18 11.56 -2.63
CA GLU A 250 15.04 13.00 -2.37
C GLU A 250 13.65 13.44 -1.89
N GLU A 251 12.62 12.61 -2.09
CA GLU A 251 11.23 12.88 -1.71
C GLU A 251 10.90 12.36 -0.31
N VAL A 252 11.80 11.60 0.31
CA VAL A 252 11.63 11.03 1.66
C VAL A 252 11.86 12.11 2.73
N PRO A 253 10.93 12.30 3.70
CA PRO A 253 11.12 13.28 4.77
C PRO A 253 12.35 13.00 5.63
N ARG A 254 12.99 14.08 6.10
CA ARG A 254 14.13 14.00 7.03
C ARG A 254 13.80 13.13 8.25
N GLY A 255 14.74 12.25 8.62
CA GLY A 255 14.62 11.36 9.77
C GLY A 255 14.06 9.96 9.46
N ILE A 256 13.71 9.70 8.20
CA ILE A 256 13.45 8.36 7.66
C ILE A 256 14.66 7.95 6.81
N ALA A 257 15.10 6.70 6.92
CA ALA A 257 16.28 6.23 6.21
C ALA A 257 15.99 6.02 4.72
N VAL A 258 16.95 6.35 3.87
CA VAL A 258 16.89 6.07 2.43
C VAL A 258 17.58 4.73 2.12
N PHE A 259 17.22 4.13 0.99
CA PHE A 259 17.68 2.76 0.69
C PHE A 259 19.20 2.69 0.45
N ASP A 260 19.78 3.75 -0.10
CA ASP A 260 21.22 3.85 -0.31
C ASP A 260 22.02 3.74 0.99
N ASP A 261 21.50 4.28 2.10
CA ASP A 261 22.17 4.19 3.40
C ASP A 261 22.16 2.75 3.91
N TYR A 262 21.06 2.03 3.70
CA TYR A 262 20.97 0.60 4.00
C TYR A 262 21.88 -0.26 3.08
N ALA A 263 22.07 0.16 1.83
CA ALA A 263 22.92 -0.54 0.87
C ALA A 263 24.43 -0.32 1.13
N LYS A 264 24.80 0.80 1.77
CA LYS A 264 26.18 1.18 2.08
C LYS A 264 26.77 0.46 3.28
N ASP A 265 25.95 -0.22 4.10
CA ASP A 265 26.41 -1.14 5.13
C ASP A 265 27.03 -2.39 4.50
N LYS A 266 28.28 -2.23 4.06
CA LYS A 266 29.27 -3.29 4.10
C LYS A 266 29.30 -3.78 5.54
N VAL A 267 28.67 -4.91 5.82
CA VAL A 267 28.98 -5.66 7.03
C VAL A 267 30.39 -6.20 6.80
N ALA A 268 31.39 -5.37 7.08
CA ALA A 268 32.73 -5.85 7.34
C ALA A 268 32.66 -6.58 8.69
N VAL A 269 32.29 -7.86 8.67
CA VAL A 269 32.62 -8.75 9.79
C VAL A 269 34.13 -8.95 9.71
N LYS A 270 34.90 -8.06 10.35
CA LYS A 270 36.32 -8.32 10.56
C LYS A 270 36.45 -9.54 11.45
N ARG A 271 37.07 -10.60 10.94
CA ARG A 271 37.60 -11.67 11.78
C ARG A 271 38.61 -11.09 12.78
N ALA A 272 38.78 -11.76 13.91
CA ALA A 272 39.84 -11.45 14.87
C ALA A 272 41.27 -11.54 14.28
N ASP A 273 41.41 -12.07 13.06
CA ASP A 273 42.67 -12.18 12.31
C ASP A 273 42.89 -11.10 11.22
N GLY A 274 41.92 -10.18 11.02
CA GLY A 274 42.09 -9.03 10.12
C GLY A 274 41.96 -9.32 8.61
N SER A 275 41.42 -10.47 8.20
CA SER A 275 41.05 -10.72 6.80
C SER A 275 39.60 -10.28 6.50
N ASP A 276 39.39 -9.65 5.33
CA ASP A 276 38.07 -9.30 4.81
C ASP A 276 37.43 -10.57 4.20
N GLU A 277 36.24 -10.95 4.67
CA GLU A 277 35.40 -11.95 4.00
C GLU A 277 34.22 -11.25 3.30
N ASP A 278 34.11 -11.41 1.98
CA ASP A 278 32.82 -11.33 1.29
C ASP A 278 31.99 -12.54 1.77
N SER A 279 31.38 -12.40 2.95
CA SER A 279 30.40 -13.38 3.44
C SER A 279 29.03 -13.03 2.86
N ASP A 280 28.79 -13.51 1.64
CA ASP A 280 27.43 -13.83 1.24
C ASP A 280 26.90 -14.85 2.27
N PHE A 281 25.97 -14.42 3.13
CA PHE A 281 25.14 -15.34 3.91
C PHE A 281 24.16 -16.05 2.95
N ASP A 282 24.71 -16.86 2.06
CA ASP A 282 24.01 -17.89 1.29
C ASP A 282 24.31 -19.22 2.00
N ASP A 283 23.39 -19.68 2.84
CA ASP A 283 23.03 -21.11 2.99
C ASP A 283 22.08 -21.28 4.18
N VAL A 284 20.77 -21.18 3.88
CA VAL A 284 19.80 -22.04 4.53
C VAL A 284 19.28 -22.97 3.45
N GLU A 285 19.83 -24.20 3.41
CA GLU A 285 19.32 -25.30 2.60
C GLU A 285 17.81 -25.46 2.83
N VAL A 286 16.99 -25.04 1.86
CA VAL A 286 15.62 -25.56 1.73
C VAL A 286 15.70 -26.78 0.84
N ARG A 287 15.80 -27.96 1.46
CA ARG A 287 15.72 -29.25 0.75
C ARG A 287 14.37 -29.34 0.03
N GLY A 288 14.44 -29.32 -1.30
CA GLY A 288 13.30 -29.60 -2.16
C GLY A 288 12.92 -31.08 -2.11
N HIS A 289 11.62 -31.36 -2.09
CA HIS A 289 11.03 -32.55 -2.70
C HIS A 289 9.96 -32.07 -3.68
N GLY A 290 10.09 -32.52 -4.94
CA GLY A 290 9.17 -32.23 -6.04
C GLY A 290 7.88 -33.06 -5.97
N PRO A 291 7.20 -33.28 -7.11
CA PRO A 291 6.01 -32.52 -7.45
C PRO A 291 4.72 -33.35 -7.34
N GLY A 292 3.59 -32.62 -7.23
CA GLY A 292 2.28 -33.09 -7.65
C GLY A 292 1.28 -33.29 -6.53
N VAL A 293 0.38 -32.32 -6.35
CA VAL A 293 -1.03 -32.61 -6.04
C VAL A 293 -1.89 -31.48 -6.63
N ALA A 294 -2.78 -31.83 -7.54
CA ALA A 294 -3.87 -30.98 -7.97
C ALA A 294 -4.79 -30.69 -6.79
N TYR A 295 -5.24 -29.45 -6.60
CA TYR A 295 -6.33 -29.16 -5.66
C TYR A 295 -7.41 -28.31 -6.29
N GLU A 296 -8.60 -28.88 -6.21
CA GLU A 296 -9.89 -28.40 -6.66
C GLU A 296 -10.29 -27.09 -5.94
N ALA A 297 -10.83 -26.16 -6.72
CA ALA A 297 -11.49 -24.97 -6.21
C ALA A 297 -12.75 -25.35 -5.42
N ARG A 298 -12.71 -25.26 -4.10
CA ARG A 298 -13.92 -25.29 -3.26
C ARG A 298 -14.53 -23.91 -3.17
N ARG A 299 -15.63 -23.75 -3.88
CA ARG A 299 -16.67 -22.73 -3.71
C ARG A 299 -17.12 -22.68 -2.25
N GLY A 300 -17.21 -21.50 -1.66
CA GLY A 300 -17.63 -21.39 -0.26
C GLY A 300 -17.98 -20.01 0.26
N TRP A 301 -18.50 -19.09 -0.55
CA TRP A 301 -19.12 -17.85 -0.04
C TRP A 301 -20.47 -17.63 -0.72
N ARG A 302 -21.54 -18.19 -0.12
CA ARG A 302 -22.92 -17.76 -0.33
C ARG A 302 -23.75 -18.00 0.93
N ASN A 303 -24.38 -16.91 1.36
CA ASN A 303 -25.63 -16.80 2.10
C ASN A 303 -25.68 -17.33 3.55
N LYS A 304 -25.65 -16.39 4.50
CA LYS A 304 -26.46 -16.45 5.73
C LYS A 304 -26.76 -15.04 6.25
N ALA A 305 -27.90 -14.48 5.85
CA ALA A 305 -28.66 -13.50 6.63
C ALA A 305 -30.04 -13.22 5.98
N ARG A 306 -30.91 -14.23 5.94
CA ARG A 306 -32.37 -14.02 5.83
C ARG A 306 -33.09 -15.20 6.48
N SER A 307 -33.45 -15.03 7.75
CA SER A 307 -34.75 -15.46 8.30
C SER A 307 -34.77 -15.16 9.80
N GLN A 308 -35.61 -14.22 10.21
CA GLN A 308 -36.49 -14.32 11.38
C GLN A 308 -37.24 -13.00 11.51
N THR A 309 -38.49 -12.99 11.04
CA THR A 309 -39.71 -12.73 11.84
C THR A 309 -40.89 -12.69 10.87
N ARG A 310 -41.65 -13.78 10.85
CA ARG A 310 -43.06 -13.75 10.45
C ARG A 310 -43.87 -13.31 11.67
N GLY A 311 -44.78 -12.37 11.45
CA GLY A 311 -45.91 -12.05 12.31
C GLY A 311 -47.07 -11.60 11.42
N GLU A 312 -47.95 -12.54 11.08
CA GLU A 312 -49.42 -12.48 11.28
C GLU A 312 -50.02 -11.08 11.59
N ILE A 313 -51.04 -10.51 10.91
CA ILE A 313 -52.45 -10.87 10.57
C ILE A 313 -53.09 -9.58 9.94
N PRO A 314 -54.31 -9.53 9.34
CA PRO A 314 -55.11 -10.52 8.58
C PRO A 314 -55.14 -10.23 7.06
#